data_AF-A0A0J9FKJ5-F1
#
_entry.id   AF-A0A0J9FKJ5-F1
#
_cell.length_a   1.000
_cell.length_b   1.000
_cell.length_c   1.000
_cell.angle_alpha   90.00
_cell.angle_beta   90.00
_cell.angle_gamma   90.00
#
_symmetry.space_group_name_H-M   'P 1'
#
loop_
_entity.id
_entity.type
_entity.pdbx_description
1 polymer ?
#
loop_
_entity_poly.entity_id
_entity_poly.type
_entity_poly.pdbx_seq_one_letter_code
_entity_poly.pdbx_strand_id
1 'polypeptide(L)'
;MKPETAYKFIKRFTLTNTTIMTILFVIQCNSLWRALCFIATLPVIGIGMIAMYERYAYDYTNLLNNLTEKDKKEMPHICWDEAIKDAHKNYLWGLISVTFYNILFSGLIIFMLWQILYEGRLLRIS
;
A
#
# COMPACT_ATOMS: atom_id res chain seq x y z
N MET A 1 3.22 14.52 -8.62
CA MET A 1 4.24 13.45 -8.45
C MET A 1 4.09 12.48 -9.61
N LYS A 2 5.18 12.03 -10.27
CA LYS A 2 5.07 11.05 -11.36
C LYS A 2 4.56 9.71 -10.80
N PRO A 3 3.67 8.97 -11.52
CA PRO A 3 3.10 7.70 -11.05
C PRO A 3 4.16 6.67 -10.61
N GLU A 4 5.27 6.57 -11.36
CA GLU A 4 6.39 5.69 -11.04
C GLU A 4 7.07 6.03 -9.71
N THR A 5 7.25 7.34 -9.42
CA THR A 5 7.86 7.79 -8.18
C THR A 5 6.96 7.47 -7.00
N ALA A 6 5.67 7.72 -7.13
CA ALA A 6 4.67 7.41 -6.11
C ALA A 6 4.59 5.90 -5.86
N TYR A 7 4.64 5.07 -6.92
CA TYR A 7 4.69 3.61 -6.80
C TYR A 7 5.92 3.12 -6.05
N LYS A 8 7.12 3.59 -6.39
CA LYS A 8 8.34 3.20 -5.66
C LYS A 8 8.27 3.54 -4.18
N PHE A 9 7.71 4.70 -3.85
CA PHE A 9 7.49 5.12 -2.47
C PHE A 9 6.50 4.20 -1.75
N ILE A 10 5.28 4.03 -2.30
CA ILE A 10 4.23 3.19 -1.71
C ILE A 10 4.69 1.75 -1.53
N LYS A 11 5.37 1.18 -2.54
CA LYS A 11 5.91 -0.18 -2.48
C LYS A 11 6.87 -0.36 -1.30
N ARG A 12 7.85 0.54 -1.18
CA ARG A 12 8.82 0.47 -0.06
C ARG A 12 8.14 0.70 1.28
N PHE A 13 7.27 1.70 1.38
CA PHE A 13 6.62 2.04 2.64
C PHE A 13 5.73 0.89 3.14
N THR A 14 4.92 0.33 2.24
CA THR A 14 4.04 -0.81 2.54
C THR A 14 4.84 -2.03 2.96
N LEU A 15 5.87 -2.40 2.21
CA LEU A 15 6.73 -3.54 2.53
C LEU A 15 7.39 -3.38 3.89
N THR A 16 7.94 -2.20 4.19
CA THR A 16 8.57 -1.90 5.48
C THR A 16 7.57 -2.03 6.62
N ASN A 17 6.41 -1.39 6.50
CA ASN A 17 5.37 -1.44 7.53
C ASN A 17 4.88 -2.86 7.80
N THR A 18 4.52 -3.61 6.74
CA THR A 18 4.01 -4.97 6.92
C THR A 18 5.07 -5.91 7.50
N THR A 19 6.35 -5.72 7.14
CA THR A 19 7.46 -6.50 7.69
C THR A 19 7.66 -6.21 9.17
N ILE A 20 7.75 -4.93 9.55
CA ILE A 20 7.91 -4.54 10.96
C ILE A 20 6.72 -5.02 11.79
N MET A 21 5.49 -4.83 11.30
CA MET A 21 4.30 -5.35 11.97
C MET A 21 4.37 -6.86 12.16
N THR A 22 4.73 -7.61 11.13
CA THR A 22 4.85 -9.08 11.22
C THR A 22 5.79 -9.48 12.34
N ILE A 23 6.97 -8.86 12.41
CA ILE A 23 7.95 -9.12 13.46
C ILE A 23 7.37 -8.78 14.85
N LEU A 24 6.76 -7.61 15.01
CA LEU A 24 6.19 -7.18 16.28
C LEU A 24 5.06 -8.08 16.76
N PHE A 25 4.18 -8.54 15.86
CA PHE A 25 3.13 -9.49 16.19
C PHE A 25 3.69 -10.85 16.59
N VAL A 26 4.72 -11.34 15.89
CA VAL A 26 5.37 -12.61 16.21
C VAL A 26 6.05 -12.57 17.58
N ILE A 27 6.77 -11.49 17.91
CA ILE A 27 7.44 -11.32 19.23
C ILE A 27 6.42 -11.33 20.39
N GLN A 28 5.23 -10.80 20.15
CA GLN A 28 4.18 -10.72 21.17
C GLN A 28 3.30 -11.99 21.22
N CYS A 29 3.53 -12.98 20.36
CA CYS A 29 2.74 -14.20 20.31
C CYS A 29 3.19 -15.22 21.35
N ASN A 30 2.24 -15.71 22.15
CA ASN A 30 2.44 -16.83 23.07
C ASN A 30 2.12 -18.20 22.42
N SER A 31 1.86 -18.23 21.11
CA SER A 31 1.45 -19.43 20.38
C SER A 31 2.14 -19.51 19.02
N LEU A 32 2.80 -20.64 18.76
CA LEU A 32 3.42 -20.96 17.48
C LEU A 32 2.42 -20.90 16.31
N TRP A 33 1.19 -21.40 16.51
CA TRP A 33 0.16 -21.35 15.49
C TRP A 33 -0.19 -19.91 15.09
N ARG A 34 -0.39 -19.03 16.09
CA ARG A 34 -0.69 -17.62 15.83
C ARG A 34 0.48 -16.89 15.16
N ALA A 35 1.72 -17.18 15.57
CA ALA A 35 2.91 -16.62 14.94
C ALA A 35 2.98 -17.00 13.45
N LEU A 36 2.75 -18.28 13.12
CA LEU A 36 2.70 -18.74 11.73
C LEU A 36 1.58 -18.07 10.93
N CYS A 37 0.39 -17.88 11.52
CA CYS A 37 -0.68 -17.14 10.88
C CYS A 37 -0.24 -15.71 10.53
N PHE A 38 0.36 -14.97 11.46
CA PHE A 38 0.81 -13.59 11.19
C PHE A 38 1.90 -13.51 10.12
N ILE A 39 2.84 -14.46 10.12
CA ILE A 39 3.91 -14.56 9.10
C ILE A 39 3.30 -14.77 7.71
N ALA A 40 2.19 -15.50 7.59
CA ALA A 40 1.53 -15.69 6.31
C ALA A 40 0.62 -14.50 5.93
N THR A 41 -0.22 -14.02 6.84
CA THR A 41 -1.31 -13.09 6.50
C THR A 41 -0.84 -11.66 6.28
N LEU A 42 0.06 -11.14 7.13
CA LEU A 42 0.47 -9.74 7.06
C LEU A 42 1.26 -9.41 5.78
N PRO A 43 2.19 -10.26 5.31
CA PRO A 43 2.83 -10.06 4.02
C PRO A 43 1.85 -10.11 2.85
N VAL A 44 0.86 -11.03 2.88
CA VAL A 44 -0.18 -11.12 1.84
C VAL A 44 -1.01 -9.85 1.78
N ILE A 45 -1.40 -9.27 2.92
CA ILE A 45 -2.10 -7.99 2.98
C ILE A 45 -1.23 -6.87 2.38
N GLY A 46 0.06 -6.83 2.72
CA GLY A 46 1.01 -5.86 2.17
C GLY A 46 1.14 -5.94 0.65
N ILE A 47 1.30 -7.15 0.11
CA ILE A 47 1.37 -7.39 -1.33
C ILE A 47 0.05 -7.03 -2.01
N GLY A 48 -1.09 -7.37 -1.41
CA GLY A 48 -2.42 -7.04 -1.93
C GLY A 48 -2.63 -5.53 -2.09
N MET A 49 -2.22 -4.73 -1.09
CA MET A 49 -2.28 -3.27 -1.18
C MET A 49 -1.37 -2.71 -2.29
N ILE A 50 -0.16 -3.26 -2.44
CA ILE A 50 0.77 -2.84 -3.51
C ILE A 50 0.16 -3.16 -4.89
N ALA A 51 -0.37 -4.37 -5.07
CA ALA A 51 -0.98 -4.81 -6.33
C ALA A 51 -2.23 -3.98 -6.69
N MET A 52 -3.05 -3.64 -5.69
CA MET A 52 -4.21 -2.75 -5.88
C MET A 52 -3.77 -1.37 -6.38
N TYR A 53 -2.76 -0.77 -5.75
CA TYR A 53 -2.22 0.52 -6.19
C TYR A 53 -1.54 0.45 -7.56
N GLU A 54 -0.82 -0.64 -7.84
CA GLU A 54 -0.17 -0.89 -9.12
C GLU A 54 -1.17 -0.86 -10.28
N ARG A 55 -2.34 -1.49 -10.08
CA ARG A 55 -3.41 -1.47 -11.06
C ARG A 55 -3.90 -0.05 -11.37
N TYR A 56 -4.17 0.77 -10.35
CA TYR A 56 -4.59 2.16 -10.57
C TYR A 56 -3.52 3.01 -11.26
N ALA A 57 -2.24 2.81 -10.90
CA ALA A 57 -1.13 3.52 -11.53
C ALA A 57 -0.92 3.08 -12.98
N TYR A 58 -1.05 1.77 -13.26
CA TYR A 58 -0.95 1.20 -14.60
C TYR A 58 -2.08 1.72 -15.50
N ASP A 59 -3.34 1.63 -15.07
CA ASP A 59 -4.49 2.06 -15.86
C ASP A 59 -4.37 3.54 -16.26
N TYR A 60 -3.97 4.42 -15.32
CA TYR A 60 -3.75 5.83 -15.61
C TYR A 60 -2.57 6.08 -16.57
N THR A 61 -1.44 5.39 -16.36
CA THR A 61 -0.24 5.56 -17.19
C THR A 61 -0.46 5.02 -18.61
N ASN A 62 -1.15 3.89 -18.73
CA ASN A 62 -1.49 3.26 -20.00
C ASN A 62 -2.47 4.12 -20.79
N LEU A 63 -3.48 4.68 -20.12
CA LEU A 63 -4.41 5.64 -20.73
C LEU A 63 -3.65 6.87 -21.25
N LEU A 64 -2.72 7.43 -20.48
CA LEU A 64 -1.95 8.61 -20.88
C LEU A 64 -1.00 8.34 -22.06
N ASN A 65 -0.36 7.16 -22.09
CA ASN A 65 0.63 6.82 -23.12
C ASN A 65 0.01 6.33 -24.43
N ASN A 66 -1.14 5.64 -24.38
CA ASN A 66 -1.76 5.05 -25.57
C ASN A 66 -2.84 5.93 -26.20
N LEU A 67 -3.29 7.01 -25.56
CA LEU A 67 -4.22 7.94 -26.19
C LEU A 67 -3.50 8.75 -27.27
N THR A 68 -3.68 8.36 -28.54
CA THR A 68 -3.21 9.16 -29.67
C THR A 68 -4.30 10.08 -30.20
N GLU A 69 -3.93 11.13 -30.95
CA GLU A 69 -4.92 11.95 -31.67
C GLU A 69 -5.78 11.13 -32.66
N LYS A 70 -5.24 10.01 -33.14
CA LYS A 70 -5.96 9.08 -34.02
C LYS A 70 -7.08 8.37 -33.28
N ASP A 71 -6.81 7.84 -32.09
CA ASP A 71 -7.84 7.18 -31.26
C ASP A 71 -8.94 8.17 -30.82
N LYS A 72 -8.56 9.42 -30.54
CA LYS A 72 -9.52 10.50 -30.26
C LYS A 72 -10.45 10.76 -31.45
N LYS A 73 -9.93 10.68 -32.67
CA LYS A 73 -10.70 10.86 -33.92
C LYS A 73 -11.54 9.64 -34.28
N GLU A 74 -11.08 8.43 -33.96
CA GLU A 74 -11.82 7.18 -34.19
C GLU A 74 -12.97 6.97 -33.20
N MET A 75 -12.86 7.52 -31.98
CA MET A 75 -13.93 7.48 -30.97
C MET A 75 -14.34 8.90 -30.54
N PRO A 76 -14.96 9.69 -31.44
CA PRO A 76 -15.34 11.08 -31.14
C PRO A 76 -16.52 11.19 -30.17
N HIS A 77 -17.24 10.09 -29.93
CA HIS A 77 -18.36 10.01 -29.00
C HIS A 77 -17.91 9.93 -27.54
N ILE A 78 -16.61 9.70 -27.28
CA ILE A 78 -16.05 9.65 -25.93
C ILE A 78 -15.50 11.03 -25.57
N CYS A 79 -15.95 11.58 -24.43
CA CYS A 79 -15.36 12.79 -23.85
C CYS A 79 -14.01 12.45 -23.20
N TRP A 80 -12.96 12.39 -24.01
CA TRP A 80 -11.63 11.95 -23.56
C TRP A 80 -11.05 12.80 -22.43
N ASP A 81 -11.34 14.09 -22.37
CA ASP A 81 -10.91 14.96 -21.28
C ASP A 81 -11.53 14.53 -19.94
N GLU A 82 -12.79 14.11 -19.96
CA GLU A 82 -13.50 13.61 -18.79
C GLU A 82 -13.02 12.22 -18.38
N ALA A 83 -12.73 11.35 -19.35
CA ALA A 83 -12.14 10.03 -19.11
C ALA A 83 -10.73 10.12 -18.48
N ILE A 84 -9.88 11.02 -18.97
CA ILE A 84 -8.55 11.28 -18.39
C ILE A 84 -8.69 11.83 -16.96
N LYS A 85 -9.63 12.76 -16.75
CA LYS A 85 -9.89 13.34 -15.44
C LYS A 85 -10.36 12.27 -14.44
N ASP A 86 -11.23 11.36 -14.85
CA ASP A 86 -11.70 10.27 -13.99
C ASP A 86 -10.60 9.25 -13.69
N ALA A 87 -9.79 8.87 -14.69
CA ALA A 87 -8.63 7.99 -14.48
C ALA A 87 -7.61 8.61 -13.50
N HIS A 88 -7.33 9.91 -13.63
CA HIS A 88 -6.46 10.63 -12.70
C HIS A 88 -7.07 10.65 -11.29
N LYS A 89 -8.37 10.92 -11.16
CA LYS A 89 -9.08 10.88 -9.88
C LYS A 89 -8.99 9.50 -9.23
N ASN A 90 -9.19 8.42 -9.97
CA ASN A 90 -9.07 7.05 -9.48
C ASN A 90 -7.64 6.73 -9.02
N TYR A 91 -6.64 7.14 -9.79
CA TYR A 91 -5.24 7.06 -9.40
C TYR A 91 -4.95 7.79 -8.07
N LEU A 92 -5.43 9.04 -7.93
CA LEU A 92 -5.26 9.81 -6.70
C LEU A 92 -5.96 9.17 -5.51
N TRP A 93 -7.17 8.65 -5.70
CA TRP A 93 -7.88 7.91 -4.66
C TRP A 93 -7.13 6.66 -4.21
N GLY A 94 -6.57 5.90 -5.16
CA GLY A 94 -5.69 4.77 -4.86
C GLY A 94 -4.47 5.20 -4.05
N LEU A 95 -3.80 6.29 -4.45
CA LEU A 95 -2.63 6.83 -3.76
C LEU A 95 -2.97 7.26 -2.32
N ILE A 96 -4.05 8.03 -2.14
CA ILE A 96 -4.50 8.51 -0.83
C ILE A 96 -4.83 7.32 0.06
N SER A 97 -5.57 6.34 -0.47
CA SER A 97 -6.00 5.17 0.29
C SER A 97 -4.81 4.38 0.82
N VAL A 98 -3.85 4.02 -0.05
CA VAL A 98 -2.68 3.23 0.39
C VAL A 98 -1.74 4.04 1.28
N THR A 99 -1.63 5.35 1.06
CA THR A 99 -0.88 6.22 1.97
C THR A 99 -1.52 6.25 3.36
N PHE A 100 -2.84 6.37 3.43
CA PHE A 100 -3.59 6.36 4.69
C PHE A 100 -3.41 5.05 5.46
N TYR A 101 -3.54 3.90 4.78
CA TYR A 101 -3.27 2.59 5.41
C TYR A 101 -1.84 2.48 5.96
N ASN A 102 -0.85 3.00 5.22
CA ASN A 102 0.52 3.01 5.69
C ASN A 102 0.72 3.90 6.92
N ILE A 103 0.07 5.06 6.98
CA ILE A 103 0.11 5.92 8.19
C ILE A 103 -0.53 5.20 9.38
N LEU A 104 -1.67 4.54 9.19
CA LEU A 104 -2.31 3.75 10.23
C LEU A 104 -1.40 2.61 10.72
N PHE A 105 -0.76 1.90 9.80
CA PHE A 105 0.19 0.84 10.14
C PHE A 105 1.40 1.39 10.91
N SER A 106 1.95 2.52 10.50
CA SER A 106 3.03 3.18 11.25
C SER A 106 2.59 3.61 12.65
N GLY A 107 1.38 4.15 12.80
CA GLY A 107 0.80 4.48 14.12
C GLY A 107 0.66 3.24 15.01
N LEU A 108 0.18 2.12 14.44
CA LEU A 108 0.05 0.85 15.15
C LEU A 108 1.43 0.27 15.54
N ILE A 109 2.43 0.37 14.67
CA ILE A 109 3.82 -0.02 14.96
C ILE A 109 4.35 0.77 16.17
N ILE A 110 4.20 2.10 16.16
CA ILE A 110 4.65 2.97 17.26
C ILE A 110 3.94 2.58 18.56
N PHE A 111 2.63 2.33 18.50
CA PHE A 111 1.86 1.88 19.65
C PHE A 111 2.34 0.53 20.19
N MET A 112 2.58 -0.46 19.33
CA MET A 112 3.11 -1.77 19.75
C MET A 112 4.51 -1.67 20.34
N LEU A 113 5.39 -0.85 19.76
CA LEU A 113 6.72 -0.59 20.30
C LEU A 113 6.63 0.04 21.70
N TRP A 114 5.72 1.01 21.87
CA TRP A 114 5.45 1.60 23.17
C TRP A 114 5.02 0.56 24.21
N GLN A 115 4.07 -0.32 23.86
CA GLN A 115 3.63 -1.40 24.75
C GLN A 115 4.79 -2.31 25.16
N ILE A 116 5.64 -2.74 24.22
CA ILE A 116 6.77 -3.62 24.50
C ILE A 116 7.78 -2.96 25.45
N LEU A 117 8.07 -1.67 25.25
CA LEU A 117 8.98 -0.90 26.11
C LEU A 117 8.40 -0.67 27.50
N TYR A 118 7.12 -0.28 27.59
CA TYR A 118 6.45 0.06 28.85
C TYR A 118 6.14 -1.18 29.70
N GLU A 119 5.73 -2.30 29.10
CA GLU A 119 5.53 -3.57 29.82
C GLU A 119 6.84 -4.25 30.23
N GLY A 120 8.00 -3.74 29.78
CA GLY A 120 9.31 -4.33 30.06
C GLY A 120 9.47 -5.75 29.51
N ARG A 121 8.68 -6.15 28.49
CA ARG A 121 8.64 -7.53 28.01
C ARG A 121 9.97 -7.97 27.37
N LEU A 122 10.75 -7.02 26.84
CA LEU A 122 12.13 -7.25 26.39
C LEU A 122 13.16 -7.31 27.54
N LEU A 123 12.89 -6.69 28.69
CA LEU A 123 13.79 -6.65 29.85
C LEU A 123 13.62 -7.85 30.80
N ARG A 124 12.56 -8.65 30.64
CA ARG A 124 12.29 -9.88 31.41
C ARG A 124 13.05 -11.12 30.93
N ILE A 125 13.86 -11.01 29.88
CA ILE A 125 14.71 -12.09 29.35
C ILE A 125 16.13 -12.01 29.97
N SER A 126 16.28 -11.36 31.13
CA SER A 126 17.51 -11.36 31.94
C SER A 126 17.33 -12.14 33.23
#